data_AF-A0A843X5E2-F1
#
_entry.id   AF-A0A843X5E2-F1
#
_cell.length_a   1.000
_cell.length_b   1.000
_cell.length_c   1.000
_cell.angle_alpha   90.00
_cell.angle_beta   90.00
_cell.angle_gamma   90.00
#
_symmetry.space_group_name_H-M   'P 1'
#
loop_
_entity.id
_entity.type
_entity.pdbx_description
1 polymer ?
#
loop_
_entity_poly.entity_id
_entity_poly.type
_entity_poly.pdbx_seq_one_letter_code
_entity_poly.pdbx_strand_id
1 'polypeptide(L)'
;MRGGGGRGGGGLGRGRGGGRAIARKPLRGAATSRRDSDASLCSSRPSSVSLAHAVPAGPPISDRSYQSAALRSVNAYLASISSVALRPPLPSARDITRAFDDVLARLGWSVPVGVASALEDDLPSLLAQLGCPVKLSKSALRAPGTPHAWPPLLGALNWLVQLARYSDHRDSSSSSSFAEGNNVLQYHFQSFALFMEGEDGAVEALDQEQLRQTEDQVAKHVAALESLEKEAAELEKRAEALRSGPSPREAAERERALLKDDIKKFDVMIESWKEKLASTEKLLAEKEEVLEAKSRETRRISEENEELRKRIGSQVVNVRDAERMKKEFQAMERDIAEAELGRNALEEKSWELDADIDRKQKELESLVEQANHAIRNPHKNEDLNKFYLLGKLCQLCDTGRYSATRRAVRPSSAEGRTWTDELTHSGQRKVGRRFVSALGGSARRASTTELSSERRRTKPRFGTSQVPP
;
A
#
# COMPACT_ATOMS: atom_id res chain seq x y z
N MET A 1 7.84 46.52 -21.91
CA MET A 1 8.21 45.09 -22.05
C MET A 1 6.94 44.26 -22.26
N ARG A 2 7.00 43.18 -23.06
CA ARG A 2 5.97 42.13 -23.22
C ARG A 2 6.64 40.77 -22.92
N GLY A 3 5.96 39.68 -22.55
CA GLY A 3 4.53 39.56 -22.22
C GLY A 3 3.93 38.18 -22.51
N GLY A 4 4.25 37.17 -21.69
CA GLY A 4 3.41 35.97 -21.47
C GLY A 4 3.54 34.75 -22.41
N GLY A 5 3.46 33.55 -21.81
CA GLY A 5 3.20 32.25 -22.47
C GLY A 5 4.45 31.44 -22.92
N GLY A 6 4.48 30.10 -22.85
CA GLY A 6 3.58 29.17 -22.15
C GLY A 6 3.43 27.79 -22.82
N ARG A 7 3.49 26.70 -22.03
CA ARG A 7 3.36 25.26 -22.42
C ARG A 7 4.56 24.69 -23.23
N GLY A 8 4.82 23.37 -23.22
CA GLY A 8 4.31 22.31 -22.34
C GLY A 8 4.13 20.93 -23.01
N GLY A 9 4.48 19.84 -22.30
CA GLY A 9 4.31 18.44 -22.72
C GLY A 9 5.60 17.77 -23.22
N GLY A 10 5.80 16.45 -23.09
CA GLY A 10 4.99 15.44 -22.38
C GLY A 10 5.51 14.02 -22.66
N GLY A 11 5.67 13.16 -21.64
CA GLY A 11 6.36 11.87 -21.79
C GLY A 11 5.63 10.66 -21.19
N LEU A 12 5.19 9.74 -22.05
CA LEU A 12 4.62 8.40 -21.78
C LEU A 12 4.91 7.52 -23.01
N GLY A 13 5.19 6.21 -22.96
CA GLY A 13 5.45 5.27 -21.86
C GLY A 13 5.19 3.80 -22.27
N ARG A 14 5.83 2.80 -21.60
CA ARG A 14 5.69 1.31 -21.79
C ARG A 14 6.39 0.78 -23.07
N GLY A 15 6.86 -0.47 -23.23
CA GLY A 15 6.95 -1.73 -22.43
C GLY A 15 7.62 -2.85 -23.30
N ARG A 16 7.79 -4.16 -22.97
CA ARG A 16 7.60 -4.98 -21.74
C ARG A 16 8.16 -6.44 -21.94
N GLY A 17 9.35 -6.78 -21.41
CA GLY A 17 9.88 -8.18 -21.29
C GLY A 17 10.93 -8.60 -22.35
N GLY A 18 11.83 -9.58 -22.15
CA GLY A 18 12.15 -10.46 -20.99
C GLY A 18 12.39 -11.93 -21.44
N GLY A 19 13.31 -12.76 -20.90
CA GLY A 19 14.29 -12.66 -19.80
C GLY A 19 15.15 -13.95 -19.66
N ARG A 20 15.74 -14.22 -18.47
CA ARG A 20 16.81 -15.24 -18.12
C ARG A 20 18.24 -14.81 -18.55
N ALA A 21 19.21 -14.59 -17.63
CA ALA A 21 19.97 -15.53 -16.76
C ALA A 21 21.09 -16.28 -17.52
N ILE A 22 22.30 -16.53 -17.00
CA ILE A 22 22.79 -16.77 -15.62
C ILE A 22 24.11 -15.99 -15.34
N ALA A 23 24.54 -15.84 -14.08
CA ALA A 23 25.81 -15.19 -13.71
C ALA A 23 26.68 -16.03 -12.74
N ARG A 24 28.02 -15.96 -12.86
CA ARG A 24 29.03 -16.03 -11.76
C ARG A 24 30.49 -15.91 -12.27
N LYS A 25 31.39 -15.43 -11.39
CA LYS A 25 32.87 -15.57 -11.48
C LYS A 25 33.34 -16.65 -10.46
N PRO A 26 34.64 -16.84 -10.16
CA PRO A 26 35.61 -17.68 -10.89
C PRO A 26 36.30 -18.70 -9.95
N LEU A 27 37.25 -19.52 -10.44
CA LEU A 27 38.31 -20.11 -9.60
C LEU A 27 39.51 -20.69 -10.38
N ARG A 28 40.59 -20.93 -9.63
CA ARG A 28 41.94 -21.43 -9.99
C ARG A 28 42.00 -22.68 -10.90
N GLY A 29 43.15 -22.86 -11.56
CA GLY A 29 43.68 -24.18 -11.96
C GLY A 29 44.91 -24.07 -12.87
N ALA A 30 45.98 -24.82 -12.60
CA ALA A 30 47.24 -24.73 -13.35
C ALA A 30 47.67 -26.07 -13.98
N ALA A 31 48.55 -25.95 -15.00
CA ALA A 31 49.48 -26.95 -15.52
C ALA A 31 48.95 -28.22 -16.23
N THR A 32 49.18 -28.27 -17.55
CA THR A 32 50.04 -29.25 -18.28
C THR A 32 49.84 -29.06 -19.80
N SER A 33 50.69 -29.52 -20.73
CA SER A 33 52.16 -29.58 -20.87
C SER A 33 52.44 -30.21 -22.26
N ARG A 34 53.57 -29.91 -22.92
CA ARG A 34 54.05 -30.46 -24.23
C ARG A 34 53.39 -29.79 -25.47
N ARG A 35 54.16 -29.12 -26.37
CA ARG A 35 55.23 -29.56 -27.33
C ARG A 35 54.62 -30.11 -28.64
N ASP A 36 55.10 -29.83 -29.86
CA ASP A 36 56.14 -28.93 -30.45
C ASP A 36 55.73 -28.70 -31.95
N SER A 37 56.35 -27.92 -32.85
CA SER A 37 57.66 -27.23 -32.89
C SER A 37 57.69 -26.03 -33.89
N ASP A 38 58.85 -25.37 -33.96
CA ASP A 38 59.48 -24.66 -35.10
C ASP A 38 58.68 -23.83 -36.14
N ALA A 39 59.03 -22.52 -36.20
CA ALA A 39 59.63 -21.92 -37.39
C ALA A 39 60.50 -20.70 -36.99
N SER A 40 61.73 -20.60 -37.50
CA SER A 40 62.69 -19.54 -37.12
C SER A 40 63.09 -18.67 -38.31
N LEU A 41 63.05 -17.34 -38.15
CA LEU A 41 63.79 -16.39 -38.98
C LEU A 41 64.34 -15.21 -38.13
N CYS A 42 65.64 -15.29 -37.86
CA CYS A 42 66.61 -14.20 -37.66
C CYS A 42 66.20 -12.90 -36.94
N SER A 43 66.73 -12.75 -35.71
CA SER A 43 67.74 -11.74 -35.32
C SER A 43 67.59 -10.29 -35.83
N SER A 44 67.68 -9.24 -34.99
CA SER A 44 68.59 -9.13 -33.86
C SER A 44 68.12 -8.15 -32.77
N ARG A 45 68.21 -8.55 -31.50
CA ARG A 45 68.34 -7.67 -30.33
C ARG A 45 69.34 -8.30 -29.36
N PRO A 46 70.43 -7.61 -28.96
CA PRO A 46 71.24 -8.06 -27.83
C PRO A 46 70.44 -7.91 -26.53
N SER A 47 70.32 -8.98 -25.76
CA SER A 47 69.67 -8.97 -24.45
C SER A 47 70.64 -8.56 -23.34
N SER A 48 70.05 -8.15 -22.20
CA SER A 48 70.61 -8.12 -20.85
C SER A 48 71.98 -8.80 -20.66
N VAL A 49 72.99 -8.01 -20.26
CA VAL A 49 74.28 -8.55 -19.80
C VAL A 49 74.13 -9.10 -18.38
N SER A 50 74.61 -10.33 -18.16
CA SER A 50 74.57 -11.02 -16.86
C SER A 50 75.49 -10.40 -15.81
N LEU A 51 75.24 -10.74 -14.54
CA LEU A 51 76.09 -10.40 -13.39
C LEU A 51 77.43 -11.15 -13.43
N ALA A 52 78.35 -10.67 -14.26
CA ALA A 52 79.79 -10.85 -14.12
C ALA A 52 80.42 -9.49 -13.81
N HIS A 53 81.64 -9.46 -13.28
CA HIS A 53 82.44 -8.23 -13.14
C HIS A 53 82.99 -7.75 -14.50
N ALA A 54 82.09 -7.53 -15.46
CA ALA A 54 82.38 -6.73 -16.64
C ALA A 54 82.58 -5.29 -16.18
N VAL A 55 83.85 -4.86 -16.09
CA VAL A 55 84.20 -3.44 -15.92
C VAL A 55 83.40 -2.66 -16.96
N PRO A 56 82.55 -1.69 -16.58
CA PRO A 56 81.81 -0.90 -17.55
C PRO A 56 82.78 -0.32 -18.57
N ALA A 57 82.45 -0.41 -19.85
CA ALA A 57 83.23 0.26 -20.88
C ALA A 57 83.29 1.75 -20.49
N GLY A 58 84.50 2.21 -20.13
CA GLY A 58 84.68 3.53 -19.53
C GLY A 58 84.08 4.61 -20.44
N PRO A 59 83.63 5.76 -19.88
CA PRO A 59 83.00 6.80 -20.67
C PRO A 59 83.90 7.14 -21.88
N PRO A 60 83.34 7.39 -23.08
CA PRO A 60 84.10 7.49 -24.32
C PRO A 60 84.88 8.80 -24.39
N ILE A 61 85.91 8.94 -23.56
CA ILE A 61 86.73 10.15 -23.39
C ILE A 61 87.36 10.63 -24.70
N SER A 62 87.65 9.71 -25.62
CA SER A 62 88.19 10.03 -26.94
C SER A 62 87.17 10.64 -27.92
N ASP A 63 85.87 10.49 -27.67
CA ASP A 63 84.83 11.07 -28.53
C ASP A 63 84.69 12.58 -28.28
N ARG A 64 84.74 13.36 -29.36
CA ARG A 64 84.59 14.81 -29.32
C ARG A 64 83.16 15.23 -28.96
N SER A 65 82.14 14.41 -29.24
CA SER A 65 80.76 14.68 -28.84
C SER A 65 80.59 14.54 -27.32
N TYR A 66 81.11 13.45 -26.73
CA TYR A 66 81.19 13.23 -25.30
C TYR A 66 81.97 14.34 -24.59
N GLN A 67 83.19 14.66 -25.04
CA GLN A 67 83.98 15.78 -24.49
C GLN A 67 83.18 17.09 -24.49
N SER A 68 82.48 17.39 -25.59
CA SER A 68 81.70 18.63 -25.72
C SER A 68 80.48 18.64 -24.80
N ALA A 69 79.85 17.50 -24.53
CA ALA A 69 78.74 17.37 -23.58
C ALA A 69 79.24 17.44 -22.12
N ALA A 70 80.30 16.71 -21.79
CA ALA A 70 80.95 16.70 -20.48
C ALA A 70 81.42 18.10 -20.08
N LEU A 71 82.04 18.85 -20.99
CA LEU A 71 82.51 20.22 -20.71
C LEU A 71 81.35 21.20 -20.43
N ARG A 72 80.21 21.05 -21.11
CA ARG A 72 79.00 21.82 -20.79
C ARG A 72 78.42 21.43 -19.42
N SER A 73 78.36 20.14 -19.11
CA SER A 73 77.90 19.61 -17.82
C SER A 73 78.75 20.14 -16.66
N VAL A 74 80.08 20.06 -16.79
CA VAL A 74 81.05 20.56 -15.81
C VAL A 74 80.93 22.07 -15.64
N ASN A 75 81.00 22.86 -16.71
CA ASN A 75 80.91 24.32 -16.60
C ASN A 75 79.56 24.80 -16.04
N ALA A 76 78.46 24.12 -16.36
CA ALA A 76 77.14 24.45 -15.80
C ALA A 76 77.04 24.20 -14.29
N TYR A 77 77.81 23.26 -13.75
CA TYR A 77 77.89 23.02 -12.30
C TYR A 77 78.94 23.89 -11.61
N LEU A 78 80.11 24.07 -12.21
CA LEU A 78 81.14 25.00 -11.71
C LEU A 78 80.55 26.40 -11.54
N ALA A 79 79.70 26.86 -12.46
CA ALA A 79 79.01 28.15 -12.34
C ALA A 79 78.13 28.31 -11.08
N SER A 80 77.80 27.24 -10.34
CA SER A 80 77.09 27.30 -9.06
C SER A 80 77.98 27.16 -7.81
N ILE A 81 79.25 26.76 -7.96
CA ILE A 81 80.18 26.51 -6.82
C ILE A 81 81.56 27.17 -6.93
N SER A 82 81.90 27.73 -8.10
CA SER A 82 83.24 28.17 -8.48
C SER A 82 83.20 29.43 -9.35
N SER A 83 84.29 30.21 -9.34
CA SER A 83 84.52 31.31 -10.27
C SER A 83 85.22 30.88 -11.57
N VAL A 84 85.46 29.58 -11.79
CA VAL A 84 86.23 29.05 -12.91
C VAL A 84 85.33 28.58 -14.05
N ALA A 85 85.71 28.89 -15.29
CA ALA A 85 85.05 28.42 -16.51
C ALA A 85 86.08 27.83 -17.47
N LEU A 86 85.97 26.53 -17.75
CA LEU A 86 86.92 25.76 -18.55
C LEU A 86 86.61 25.97 -20.05
N ARG A 87 87.46 26.75 -20.73
CA ARG A 87 87.22 27.21 -22.12
C ARG A 87 87.85 26.27 -23.17
N PRO A 88 87.16 25.99 -24.30
CA PRO A 88 87.78 25.37 -25.48
C PRO A 88 88.87 26.25 -26.11
N PRO A 89 89.82 25.68 -26.89
CA PRO A 89 89.92 24.26 -27.26
C PRO A 89 90.51 23.37 -26.16
N LEU A 90 91.24 23.96 -25.20
CA LEU A 90 91.95 23.31 -24.11
C LEU A 90 92.10 24.34 -22.95
N PRO A 91 91.59 24.09 -21.73
CA PRO A 91 91.70 25.03 -20.62
C PRO A 91 93.12 25.16 -20.06
N SER A 92 93.39 26.20 -19.26
CA SER A 92 94.71 26.32 -18.60
C SER A 92 94.87 25.31 -17.47
N ALA A 93 96.11 24.90 -17.19
CA ALA A 93 96.41 23.96 -16.11
C ALA A 93 95.86 24.43 -14.75
N ARG A 94 95.99 25.73 -14.45
CA ARG A 94 95.50 26.37 -13.21
C ARG A 94 93.97 26.26 -13.08
N ASP A 95 93.25 26.47 -14.18
CA ASP A 95 91.79 26.38 -14.18
C ASP A 95 91.33 24.92 -13.97
N ILE A 96 92.04 23.96 -14.57
CA ILE A 96 91.73 22.53 -14.41
C ILE A 96 91.96 22.08 -12.96
N THR A 97 93.12 22.39 -12.37
CA THR A 97 93.42 22.06 -10.96
C THR A 97 92.35 22.65 -10.04
N ARG A 98 92.07 23.95 -10.16
CA ARG A 98 91.07 24.61 -9.32
C ARG A 98 89.65 24.04 -9.51
N ALA A 99 89.28 23.63 -10.73
CA ALA A 99 88.00 23.00 -10.97
C ALA A 99 87.87 21.61 -10.30
N PHE A 100 88.98 20.88 -10.11
CA PHE A 100 89.00 19.70 -9.24
C PHE A 100 88.89 20.11 -7.76
N ASP A 101 89.69 21.07 -7.29
CA ASP A 101 89.70 21.52 -5.89
C ASP A 101 88.31 21.99 -5.42
N ASP A 102 87.65 22.86 -6.21
CA ASP A 102 86.33 23.43 -5.87
C ASP A 102 85.23 22.32 -5.84
N VAL A 103 85.29 21.32 -6.72
CA VAL A 103 84.34 20.17 -6.74
C VAL A 103 84.61 19.18 -5.59
N LEU A 104 85.88 18.90 -5.28
CA LEU A 104 86.27 18.03 -4.17
C LEU A 104 85.92 18.66 -2.82
N ALA A 105 86.10 19.97 -2.66
CA ALA A 105 85.66 20.71 -1.49
C ALA A 105 84.13 20.64 -1.30
N ARG A 106 83.34 20.73 -2.38
CA ARG A 106 81.88 20.56 -2.31
C ARG A 106 81.45 19.16 -1.87
N LEU A 107 82.27 18.14 -2.16
CA LEU A 107 82.07 16.74 -1.73
C LEU A 107 82.60 16.44 -0.32
N GLY A 108 83.13 17.42 0.41
CA GLY A 108 83.74 17.23 1.73
C GLY A 108 85.15 16.61 1.70
N TRP A 109 85.77 16.52 0.52
CA TRP A 109 87.12 15.97 0.32
C TRP A 109 88.13 17.08 0.00
N SER A 110 88.11 18.16 0.78
CA SER A 110 88.99 19.32 0.59
C SER A 110 90.46 18.95 0.80
N VAL A 111 91.25 18.96 -0.28
CA VAL A 111 92.71 18.86 -0.21
C VAL A 111 93.29 20.16 0.38
N PRO A 112 94.28 20.12 1.30
CA PRO A 112 94.88 21.33 1.85
C PRO A 112 95.47 22.27 0.78
N VAL A 113 94.92 23.48 0.71
CA VAL A 113 95.25 24.48 -0.33
C VAL A 113 96.73 24.84 -0.29
N GLY A 114 97.43 24.62 -1.40
CA GLY A 114 98.85 24.94 -1.60
C GLY A 114 99.75 23.71 -1.81
N VAL A 115 99.31 22.50 -1.45
CA VAL A 115 100.10 21.27 -1.62
C VAL A 115 99.78 20.60 -2.97
N ALA A 116 100.32 21.14 -4.07
CA ALA A 116 100.08 20.60 -5.42
C ALA A 116 100.44 19.10 -5.57
N SER A 117 101.41 18.61 -4.80
CA SER A 117 101.77 17.18 -4.79
C SER A 117 100.66 16.28 -4.23
N ALA A 118 99.82 16.77 -3.30
CA ALA A 118 98.75 15.96 -2.72
C ALA A 118 97.69 15.62 -3.78
N LEU A 119 97.30 16.57 -4.64
CA LEU A 119 96.37 16.28 -5.73
C LEU A 119 96.98 15.33 -6.80
N GLU A 120 98.29 15.35 -7.01
CA GLU A 120 98.96 14.39 -7.92
C GLU A 120 99.01 12.95 -7.37
N ASP A 121 99.14 12.78 -6.06
CA ASP A 121 99.34 11.50 -5.38
C ASP A 121 98.04 10.89 -4.85
N ASP A 122 97.19 11.68 -4.20
CA ASP A 122 95.99 11.20 -3.50
C ASP A 122 94.78 11.07 -4.44
N LEU A 123 94.62 11.96 -5.43
CA LEU A 123 93.44 11.94 -6.32
C LEU A 123 93.29 10.62 -7.10
N PRO A 124 94.34 10.00 -7.68
CA PRO A 124 94.22 8.68 -8.31
C PRO A 124 93.77 7.58 -7.34
N SER A 125 94.18 7.66 -6.06
CA SER A 125 93.79 6.72 -5.00
C SER A 125 92.33 6.92 -4.60
N LEU A 126 91.93 8.17 -4.36
CA LEU A 126 90.56 8.56 -4.02
C LEU A 126 89.57 8.16 -5.14
N LEU A 127 89.90 8.46 -6.40
CA LEU A 127 89.08 8.06 -7.55
C LEU A 127 88.97 6.53 -7.67
N ALA A 128 90.01 5.76 -7.34
CA ALA A 128 89.96 4.30 -7.34
C ALA A 128 89.07 3.76 -6.20
N GLN A 129 89.19 4.29 -4.98
CA GLN A 129 88.35 3.91 -3.84
C GLN A 129 86.86 4.20 -4.07
N LEU A 130 86.55 5.32 -4.72
CA LEU A 130 85.20 5.73 -5.09
C LEU A 130 84.66 5.02 -6.36
N GLY A 131 85.42 4.11 -6.96
CA GLY A 131 84.99 3.33 -8.13
C GLY A 131 84.90 4.12 -9.44
N CYS A 132 85.73 5.13 -9.64
CA CYS A 132 85.72 5.96 -10.85
C CYS A 132 86.01 5.10 -12.11
N PRO A 133 85.18 5.17 -13.16
CA PRO A 133 85.40 4.42 -14.40
C PRO A 133 86.52 5.00 -15.28
N VAL A 134 87.16 6.11 -14.87
CA VAL A 134 88.22 6.79 -15.62
C VAL A 134 89.54 6.68 -14.88
N LYS A 135 90.52 6.00 -15.49
CA LYS A 135 91.88 5.88 -14.96
C LYS A 135 92.69 7.13 -15.28
N LEU A 136 93.04 7.91 -14.26
CA LEU A 136 94.02 9.00 -14.38
C LEU A 136 95.43 8.47 -14.19
N SER A 137 96.40 9.01 -14.95
CA SER A 137 97.82 8.80 -14.71
C SER A 137 98.42 9.99 -13.95
N LYS A 138 99.45 9.75 -13.13
CA LYS A 138 100.19 10.84 -12.47
C LYS A 138 100.81 11.83 -13.48
N SER A 139 101.15 11.36 -14.68
CA SER A 139 101.59 12.20 -15.80
C SER A 139 100.51 13.15 -16.34
N ALA A 140 99.23 12.76 -16.28
CA ALA A 140 98.12 13.65 -16.68
C ALA A 140 97.91 14.77 -15.65
N LEU A 141 97.99 14.45 -14.36
CA LEU A 141 97.86 15.43 -13.27
C LEU A 141 99.05 16.42 -13.20
N ARG A 142 100.25 15.99 -13.59
CA ARG A 142 101.45 16.85 -13.75
C ARG A 142 101.35 17.86 -14.90
N ALA A 143 100.64 17.52 -15.96
CA ALA A 143 100.55 18.33 -17.17
C ALA A 143 99.09 18.42 -17.69
N PRO A 144 98.15 18.95 -16.88
CA PRO A 144 96.72 18.79 -17.14
C PRO A 144 96.25 19.61 -18.36
N GLY A 145 96.92 20.73 -18.65
CA GLY A 145 96.74 21.54 -19.86
C GLY A 145 97.43 20.97 -21.11
N THR A 146 97.50 19.65 -21.28
CA THR A 146 98.05 19.01 -22.50
C THR A 146 96.96 18.25 -23.28
N PRO A 147 97.03 18.20 -24.63
CA PRO A 147 95.96 17.61 -25.45
C PRO A 147 95.64 16.13 -25.16
N HIS A 148 96.61 15.37 -24.63
CA HIS A 148 96.44 13.96 -24.30
C HIS A 148 96.03 13.71 -22.84
N ALA A 149 96.37 14.61 -21.91
CA ALA A 149 95.91 14.53 -20.51
C ALA A 149 94.47 15.01 -20.35
N TRP A 150 94.04 15.98 -21.15
CA TRP A 150 92.74 16.62 -21.00
C TRP A 150 91.52 15.68 -21.14
N PRO A 151 91.45 14.75 -22.12
CA PRO A 151 90.30 13.85 -22.26
C PRO A 151 89.99 12.98 -21.02
N PRO A 152 90.95 12.26 -20.39
CA PRO A 152 90.67 11.53 -19.14
C PRO A 152 90.41 12.48 -17.96
N LEU A 153 91.08 13.62 -17.85
CA LEU A 153 90.81 14.60 -16.77
C LEU A 153 89.38 15.13 -16.84
N LEU A 154 88.91 15.53 -18.02
CA LEU A 154 87.52 15.96 -18.23
C LEU A 154 86.52 14.82 -17.94
N GLY A 155 86.86 13.57 -18.26
CA GLY A 155 86.05 12.40 -17.92
C GLY A 155 85.90 12.22 -16.41
N ALA A 156 87.00 12.27 -15.66
CA ALA A 156 86.99 12.16 -14.20
C ALA A 156 86.28 13.35 -13.53
N LEU A 157 86.54 14.58 -13.99
CA LEU A 157 85.90 15.79 -13.46
C LEU A 157 84.38 15.79 -13.71
N ASN A 158 83.93 15.39 -14.91
CA ASN A 158 82.50 15.25 -15.21
C ASN A 158 81.82 14.13 -14.39
N TRP A 159 82.57 13.12 -13.96
CA TRP A 159 82.06 12.08 -13.06
C TRP A 159 81.97 12.59 -11.60
N LEU A 160 82.98 13.31 -11.10
CA LEU A 160 82.91 14.00 -9.80
C LEU A 160 81.75 15.02 -9.75
N VAL A 161 81.52 15.77 -10.83
CA VAL A 161 80.38 16.68 -10.95
C VAL A 161 79.03 15.95 -10.89
N GLN A 162 78.92 14.72 -11.42
CA GLN A 162 77.70 13.92 -11.30
C GLN A 162 77.48 13.44 -9.85
N LEU A 163 78.55 13.07 -9.14
CA LEU A 163 78.48 12.75 -7.71
C LEU A 163 78.05 13.95 -6.86
N ALA A 164 78.68 15.11 -7.07
CA ALA A 164 78.40 16.33 -6.32
C ALA A 164 76.95 16.83 -6.53
N ARG A 165 76.46 16.76 -7.79
CA ARG A 165 75.04 17.02 -8.09
C ARG A 165 74.11 16.02 -7.42
N TYR A 166 74.51 14.75 -7.28
CA TYR A 166 73.69 13.73 -6.61
C TYR A 166 73.62 13.95 -5.08
N SER A 167 74.71 14.35 -4.42
CA SER A 167 74.64 14.79 -3.01
C SER A 167 73.75 16.03 -2.86
N ASP A 168 73.95 17.06 -3.67
CA ASP A 168 73.12 18.28 -3.61
C ASP A 168 71.62 17.99 -3.74
N HIS A 169 71.23 17.07 -4.62
CA HIS A 169 69.83 16.66 -4.78
C HIS A 169 69.32 15.82 -3.60
N ARG A 170 70.16 14.98 -2.99
CA ARG A 170 69.77 14.23 -1.78
C ARG A 170 69.51 15.16 -0.61
N ASP A 171 70.45 16.06 -0.33
CA ASP A 171 70.38 16.98 0.81
C ASP A 171 69.22 17.98 0.66
N SER A 172 68.91 18.37 -0.58
CA SER A 172 67.72 19.18 -0.92
C SER A 172 66.40 18.41 -0.88
N SER A 173 66.42 17.07 -0.96
CA SER A 173 65.21 16.22 -1.00
C SER A 173 64.93 15.52 0.34
N SER A 174 65.90 15.47 1.25
CA SER A 174 65.74 14.89 2.59
C SER A 174 65.03 15.86 3.55
N SER A 175 63.85 16.34 3.17
CA SER A 175 62.98 17.18 4.02
C SER A 175 62.25 16.39 5.12
N SER A 176 62.83 15.27 5.53
CA SER A 176 62.41 14.43 6.66
C SER A 176 63.55 13.46 6.99
N SER A 177 64.34 13.78 8.01
CA SER A 177 65.16 12.82 8.73
C SER A 177 64.30 11.69 9.26
N PHE A 178 64.88 10.50 9.42
CA PHE A 178 64.21 9.35 10.05
C PHE A 178 63.71 9.67 11.47
N ALA A 179 64.33 10.64 12.16
CA ALA A 179 63.91 11.11 13.48
C ALA A 179 62.74 12.13 13.44
N GLU A 180 62.64 12.99 12.41
CA GLU A 180 61.65 14.09 12.37
C GLU A 180 60.20 13.60 12.26
N GLY A 181 59.98 12.35 11.86
CA GLY A 181 58.66 11.71 11.89
C GLY A 181 58.29 11.04 13.22
N ASN A 182 59.17 11.05 14.23
CA ASN A 182 59.00 10.28 15.47
C ASN A 182 59.57 11.05 16.68
N ASN A 183 58.68 11.75 17.41
CA ASN A 183 59.04 12.57 18.57
C ASN A 183 59.83 11.79 19.65
N VAL A 184 59.55 10.50 19.82
CA VAL A 184 60.27 9.65 20.80
C VAL A 184 61.72 9.39 20.37
N LEU A 185 61.96 9.13 19.08
CA LEU A 185 63.32 9.02 18.55
C LEU A 185 64.03 10.38 18.58
N GLN A 186 63.35 11.46 18.21
CA GLN A 186 63.91 12.82 18.25
C GLN A 186 64.33 13.21 19.66
N TYR A 187 63.47 12.98 20.66
CA TYR A 187 63.78 13.11 22.08
C TYR A 187 65.02 12.30 22.48
N HIS A 188 65.07 11.00 22.16
CA HIS A 188 66.22 10.16 22.52
C HIS A 188 67.52 10.63 21.86
N PHE A 189 67.50 11.11 20.61
CA PHE A 189 68.69 11.68 19.97
C PHE A 189 69.12 13.02 20.60
N GLN A 190 68.19 13.88 20.97
CA GLN A 190 68.47 15.16 21.63
C GLN A 190 69.00 14.96 23.06
N SER A 191 68.33 14.12 23.86
CA SER A 191 68.74 13.73 25.21
C SER A 191 70.12 13.08 25.21
N PHE A 192 70.39 12.16 24.26
CA PHE A 192 71.72 11.54 24.11
C PHE A 192 72.81 12.54 23.66
N ALA A 193 72.49 13.52 22.81
CA ALA A 193 73.46 14.55 22.42
C ALA A 193 73.86 15.43 23.62
N LEU A 194 72.88 15.92 24.38
CA LEU A 194 73.11 16.72 25.58
C LEU A 194 73.88 15.95 26.66
N PHE A 195 73.58 14.66 26.85
CA PHE A 195 74.36 13.75 27.71
C PHE A 195 75.82 13.61 27.25
N MET A 196 76.07 13.48 25.94
CA MET A 196 77.43 13.42 25.39
C MET A 196 78.20 14.75 25.51
N GLU A 197 77.50 15.87 25.63
CA GLU A 197 78.05 17.20 25.89
C GLU A 197 78.23 17.51 27.39
N GLY A 198 77.59 16.73 28.28
CA GLY A 198 77.61 16.91 29.74
C GLY A 198 76.61 17.93 30.28
N GLU A 199 75.63 18.32 29.46
CA GLU A 199 74.60 19.34 29.77
C GLU A 199 73.40 18.71 30.51
N ASP A 200 73.64 18.09 31.68
CA ASP A 200 72.63 17.39 32.48
C ASP A 200 71.38 18.24 32.77
N GLY A 201 71.57 19.55 33.01
CA GLY A 201 70.47 20.49 33.25
C GLY A 201 69.61 20.78 32.01
N ALA A 202 70.16 20.61 30.81
CA ALA A 202 69.40 20.70 29.56
C ALA A 202 68.63 19.41 29.25
N VAL A 203 69.14 18.24 29.70
CA VAL A 203 68.40 16.96 29.65
C VAL A 203 67.15 17.06 30.52
N GLU A 204 67.28 17.44 31.80
CA GLU A 204 66.14 17.62 32.71
C GLU A 204 65.06 18.58 32.15
N ALA A 205 65.46 19.66 31.48
CA ALA A 205 64.52 20.58 30.83
C ALA A 205 63.82 19.98 29.59
N LEU A 206 64.52 19.13 28.82
CA LEU A 206 63.97 18.42 27.67
C LEU A 206 62.98 17.33 28.11
N ASP A 207 63.34 16.56 29.13
CA ASP A 207 62.50 15.52 29.75
C ASP A 207 61.18 16.12 30.28
N GLN A 208 61.24 17.28 30.95
CA GLN A 208 60.06 18.00 31.43
C GLN A 208 59.13 18.49 30.29
N GLU A 209 59.68 19.03 29.19
CA GLU A 209 58.87 19.45 28.05
C GLU A 209 58.25 18.24 27.31
N GLN A 210 58.96 17.12 27.20
CA GLN A 210 58.41 15.88 26.60
C GLN A 210 57.33 15.24 27.48
N LEU A 211 57.47 15.29 28.81
CA LEU A 211 56.40 14.90 29.74
C LEU A 211 55.17 15.79 29.54
N ARG A 212 55.36 17.11 29.56
CA ARG A 212 54.28 18.11 29.36
C ARG A 212 53.58 17.93 28.00
N GLN A 213 54.33 17.67 26.93
CA GLN A 213 53.76 17.34 25.61
C GLN A 213 52.95 16.03 25.64
N THR A 214 53.44 15.02 26.34
CA THR A 214 52.75 13.72 26.47
C THR A 214 51.44 13.88 27.25
N GLU A 215 51.45 14.60 28.37
CA GLU A 215 50.26 14.96 29.14
C GLU A 215 49.24 15.76 28.31
N ASP A 216 49.72 16.76 27.56
CA ASP A 216 48.92 17.54 26.60
C ASP A 216 48.21 16.66 25.55
N GLN A 217 48.86 15.59 25.05
CA GLN A 217 48.24 14.66 24.10
C GLN A 217 47.29 13.68 24.78
N VAL A 218 47.65 13.15 25.96
CA VAL A 218 46.77 12.28 26.76
C VAL A 218 45.47 13.01 27.12
N ALA A 219 45.54 14.27 27.56
CA ALA A 219 44.36 15.08 27.87
C ALA A 219 43.44 15.28 26.65
N LYS A 220 44.01 15.54 25.46
CA LYS A 220 43.24 15.65 24.20
C LYS A 220 42.59 14.31 23.82
N HIS A 221 43.29 13.20 23.98
CA HIS A 221 42.75 11.87 23.69
C HIS A 221 41.65 11.46 24.67
N VAL A 222 41.80 11.74 25.96
CA VAL A 222 40.75 11.51 26.99
C VAL A 222 39.50 12.34 26.68
N ALA A 223 39.64 13.63 26.39
CA ALA A 223 38.51 14.48 26.03
C ALA A 223 37.80 14.02 24.74
N ALA A 224 38.55 13.52 23.76
CA ALA A 224 37.98 12.93 22.54
C ALA A 224 37.24 11.62 22.80
N LEU A 225 37.78 10.73 23.65
CA LEU A 225 37.12 9.49 24.07
C LEU A 225 35.82 9.78 24.83
N GLU A 226 35.86 10.68 25.82
CA GLU A 226 34.66 11.11 26.54
C GLU A 226 33.56 11.65 25.60
N SER A 227 33.93 12.40 24.56
CA SER A 227 32.98 12.91 23.57
C SER A 227 32.37 11.78 22.73
N LEU A 228 33.19 10.81 22.34
CA LEU A 228 32.78 9.67 21.52
C LEU A 228 31.90 8.68 22.31
N GLU A 229 32.18 8.47 23.60
CA GLU A 229 31.34 7.68 24.51
C GLU A 229 29.96 8.31 24.70
N LYS A 230 29.90 9.64 24.84
CA LYS A 230 28.63 10.39 24.92
C LYS A 230 27.83 10.24 23.61
N GLU A 231 28.47 10.38 22.45
CA GLU A 231 27.81 10.16 21.15
C GLU A 231 27.34 8.71 20.98
N ALA A 232 28.16 7.72 21.34
CA ALA A 232 27.79 6.30 21.28
C ALA A 232 26.56 5.99 22.16
N ALA A 233 26.53 6.50 23.40
CA ALA A 233 25.38 6.32 24.30
C ALA A 233 24.10 7.00 23.77
N GLU A 234 24.20 8.17 23.12
CA GLU A 234 23.05 8.77 22.45
C GLU A 234 22.58 7.95 21.24
N LEU A 235 23.51 7.43 20.43
CA LEU A 235 23.20 6.63 19.25
C LEU A 235 22.57 5.28 19.63
N GLU A 236 23.04 4.63 20.70
CA GLU A 236 22.44 3.41 21.24
C GLU A 236 21.02 3.69 21.78
N LYS A 237 20.84 4.78 22.53
CA LYS A 237 19.51 5.22 23.00
C LYS A 237 18.55 5.53 21.84
N ARG A 238 19.04 6.14 20.75
CA ARG A 238 18.26 6.36 19.51
C ARG A 238 17.92 5.04 18.82
N ALA A 239 18.86 4.09 18.75
CA ALA A 239 18.65 2.78 18.15
C ALA A 239 17.62 1.96 18.94
N GLU A 240 17.66 1.96 20.27
CA GLU A 240 16.71 1.23 21.09
C GLU A 240 15.32 1.88 21.09
N ALA A 241 15.21 3.21 21.01
CA ALA A 241 13.93 3.89 20.77
C ALA A 241 13.29 3.49 19.42
N LEU A 242 14.11 3.24 18.39
CA LEU A 242 13.68 2.76 17.08
C LEU A 242 13.35 1.25 17.04
N ARG A 243 13.79 0.47 18.03
CA ARG A 243 13.50 -0.97 18.19
C ARG A 243 12.27 -1.25 19.06
N SER A 244 12.14 -0.50 20.15
CA SER A 244 11.07 -0.67 21.15
C SER A 244 9.75 -0.01 20.75
N GLY A 245 9.79 1.04 19.92
CA GLY A 245 8.58 1.63 19.35
C GLY A 245 7.93 0.74 18.28
N PRO A 246 6.59 0.61 18.23
CA PRO A 246 5.92 -0.11 17.15
C PRO A 246 6.25 0.57 15.81
N SER A 247 6.82 -0.18 14.87
CA SER A 247 7.34 0.40 13.63
C SER A 247 6.26 1.23 12.90
N PRO A 248 6.60 2.39 12.31
CA PRO A 248 5.66 3.14 11.46
C PRO A 248 5.01 2.28 10.37
N ARG A 249 5.73 1.25 9.91
CA ARG A 249 5.21 0.22 9.02
C ARG A 249 4.08 -0.61 9.64
N GLU A 250 4.21 -1.06 10.88
CA GLU A 250 3.15 -1.82 11.57
C GLU A 250 1.93 -0.94 11.83
N ALA A 251 2.12 0.32 12.20
CA ALA A 251 1.02 1.27 12.37
C ALA A 251 0.22 1.40 11.06
N ALA A 252 0.91 1.62 9.94
CA ALA A 252 0.29 1.68 8.62
C ALA A 252 -0.31 0.32 8.17
N GLU A 253 0.27 -0.82 8.54
CA GLU A 253 -0.29 -2.14 8.22
C GLU A 253 -1.57 -2.43 9.03
N ARG A 254 -1.66 -1.98 10.29
CA ARG A 254 -2.91 -2.01 11.10
C ARG A 254 -3.98 -1.09 10.53
N GLU A 255 -3.64 0.16 10.19
CA GLU A 255 -4.56 1.11 9.56
C GLU A 255 -5.09 0.58 8.22
N ARG A 256 -4.22 0.02 7.38
CA ARG A 256 -4.59 -0.63 6.11
C ARG A 256 -5.49 -1.86 6.32
N ALA A 257 -5.40 -2.56 7.46
CA ALA A 257 -6.32 -3.65 7.79
C ALA A 257 -7.72 -3.10 8.12
N LEU A 258 -7.82 -2.09 8.98
CA LEU A 258 -9.07 -1.43 9.33
C LEU A 258 -9.78 -0.86 8.10
N LEU A 259 -9.07 -0.10 7.26
CA LEU A 259 -9.62 0.48 6.02
C LEU A 259 -10.07 -0.61 5.03
N LYS A 260 -9.39 -1.76 4.97
CA LYS A 260 -9.84 -2.90 4.15
C LYS A 260 -11.12 -3.54 4.68
N ASP A 261 -11.31 -3.60 5.99
CA ASP A 261 -12.54 -4.13 6.59
C ASP A 261 -13.69 -3.13 6.47
N ASP A 262 -13.44 -1.83 6.49
CA ASP A 262 -14.44 -0.81 6.17
C ASP A 262 -14.85 -0.82 4.69
N ILE A 263 -13.91 -1.01 3.75
CA ILE A 263 -14.23 -1.21 2.33
C ILE A 263 -15.22 -2.38 2.15
N LYS A 264 -14.96 -3.54 2.76
CA LYS A 264 -15.90 -4.68 2.71
C LYS A 264 -17.30 -4.33 3.24
N LYS A 265 -17.40 -3.52 4.31
CA LYS A 265 -18.69 -3.05 4.84
C LYS A 265 -19.40 -2.14 3.85
N PHE A 266 -18.66 -1.24 3.18
CA PHE A 266 -19.22 -0.39 2.13
C PHE A 266 -19.69 -1.22 0.92
N ASP A 267 -18.92 -2.20 0.46
CA ASP A 267 -19.30 -3.10 -0.64
C ASP A 267 -20.60 -3.87 -0.31
N VAL A 268 -20.68 -4.50 0.87
CA VAL A 268 -21.88 -5.21 1.33
C VAL A 268 -23.10 -4.28 1.44
N MET A 269 -22.90 -3.04 1.92
CA MET A 269 -23.98 -2.05 1.91
C MET A 269 -24.39 -1.72 0.47
N ILE A 270 -23.45 -1.41 -0.43
CA ILE A 270 -23.71 -1.02 -1.82
C ILE A 270 -24.55 -2.08 -2.55
N GLU A 271 -24.22 -3.38 -2.43
CA GLU A 271 -25.06 -4.43 -3.02
C GLU A 271 -26.47 -4.45 -2.42
N SER A 272 -26.62 -4.29 -1.10
CA SER A 272 -27.94 -4.19 -0.45
C SER A 272 -28.72 -2.92 -0.83
N TRP A 273 -28.07 -1.87 -1.35
CA TRP A 273 -28.72 -0.68 -1.88
C TRP A 273 -29.10 -0.85 -3.36
N LYS A 274 -28.27 -1.54 -4.16
CA LYS A 274 -28.60 -1.94 -5.54
C LYS A 274 -29.81 -2.88 -5.59
N GLU A 275 -29.88 -3.88 -4.72
CA GLU A 275 -31.01 -4.81 -4.63
C GLU A 275 -32.32 -4.06 -4.30
N LYS A 276 -32.26 -3.14 -3.32
CA LYS A 276 -33.41 -2.27 -2.98
C LYS A 276 -33.81 -1.37 -4.14
N LEU A 277 -32.84 -0.77 -4.83
CA LEU A 277 -33.08 0.09 -6.00
C LEU A 277 -33.84 -0.69 -7.09
N ALA A 278 -33.29 -1.83 -7.53
CA ALA A 278 -33.93 -2.68 -8.54
C ALA A 278 -35.33 -3.18 -8.13
N SER A 279 -35.51 -3.49 -6.84
CA SER A 279 -36.84 -3.83 -6.28
C SER A 279 -37.82 -2.64 -6.34
N THR A 280 -37.37 -1.43 -6.02
CA THR A 280 -38.20 -0.21 -6.13
C THR A 280 -38.47 0.21 -7.57
N GLU A 281 -37.52 0.03 -8.49
CA GLU A 281 -37.70 0.29 -9.93
C GLU A 281 -38.72 -0.68 -10.54
N LYS A 282 -38.64 -1.97 -10.20
CA LYS A 282 -39.65 -2.96 -10.59
C LYS A 282 -41.03 -2.63 -10.04
N LEU A 283 -41.12 -2.25 -8.76
CA LEU A 283 -42.38 -1.84 -8.15
C LEU A 283 -42.94 -0.57 -8.79
N LEU A 284 -42.09 0.40 -9.16
CA LEU A 284 -42.50 1.62 -9.85
C LEU A 284 -43.12 1.30 -11.21
N ALA A 285 -42.44 0.49 -12.04
CA ALA A 285 -42.96 0.05 -13.34
C ALA A 285 -44.31 -0.69 -13.21
N GLU A 286 -44.46 -1.57 -12.21
CA GLU A 286 -45.74 -2.22 -11.90
C GLU A 286 -46.85 -1.22 -11.48
N LYS A 287 -46.50 -0.10 -10.83
CA LYS A 287 -47.48 0.96 -10.53
C LYS A 287 -47.80 1.82 -11.75
N GLU A 288 -46.84 2.09 -12.61
CA GLU A 288 -47.02 2.85 -13.86
C GLU A 288 -47.93 2.09 -14.83
N GLU A 289 -47.74 0.77 -15.02
CA GLU A 289 -48.63 -0.05 -15.85
C GLU A 289 -50.08 -0.04 -15.31
N VAL A 290 -50.24 -0.20 -13.99
CA VAL A 290 -51.57 -0.15 -13.32
C VAL A 290 -52.20 1.24 -13.39
N LEU A 291 -51.40 2.31 -13.32
CA LEU A 291 -51.85 3.68 -13.51
C LEU A 291 -52.36 3.90 -14.94
N GLU A 292 -51.58 3.51 -15.95
CA GLU A 292 -51.96 3.60 -17.36
C GLU A 292 -53.18 2.73 -17.71
N ALA A 293 -53.30 1.54 -17.11
CA ALA A 293 -54.51 0.72 -17.24
C ALA A 293 -55.74 1.43 -16.66
N LYS A 294 -55.62 2.06 -15.48
CA LYS A 294 -56.71 2.83 -14.87
C LYS A 294 -57.03 4.13 -15.60
N SER A 295 -56.04 4.82 -16.15
CA SER A 295 -56.24 6.02 -16.97
C SER A 295 -57.04 5.68 -18.24
N ARG A 296 -56.69 4.58 -18.92
CA ARG A 296 -57.43 4.08 -20.09
C ARG A 296 -58.86 3.64 -19.73
N GLU A 297 -59.06 2.92 -18.64
CA GLU A 297 -60.40 2.52 -18.18
C GLU A 297 -61.26 3.74 -17.81
N THR A 298 -60.69 4.69 -17.07
CA THR A 298 -61.39 5.93 -16.68
C THR A 298 -61.77 6.76 -17.89
N ARG A 299 -60.89 6.82 -18.89
CA ARG A 299 -61.18 7.46 -20.18
C ARG A 299 -62.33 6.77 -20.91
N ARG A 300 -62.29 5.44 -21.09
CA ARG A 300 -63.38 4.69 -21.75
C ARG A 300 -64.71 4.90 -21.03
N ILE A 301 -64.73 4.81 -19.70
CA ILE A 301 -65.92 5.08 -18.88
C ILE A 301 -66.40 6.53 -19.04
N SER A 302 -65.51 7.51 -19.19
CA SER A 302 -65.90 8.91 -19.44
C SER A 302 -66.52 9.12 -20.82
N GLU A 303 -65.96 8.48 -21.87
CA GLU A 303 -66.48 8.51 -23.24
C GLU A 303 -67.84 7.79 -23.33
N GLU A 304 -68.00 6.63 -22.68
CA GLU A 304 -69.27 5.91 -22.51
C GLU A 304 -70.33 6.78 -21.78
N ASN A 305 -69.95 7.45 -20.69
CA ASN A 305 -70.86 8.33 -19.95
C ASN A 305 -71.28 9.56 -20.75
N GLU A 306 -70.39 10.13 -21.57
CA GLU A 306 -70.74 11.23 -22.47
C GLU A 306 -71.69 10.76 -23.57
N GLU A 307 -71.47 9.57 -24.13
CA GLU A 307 -72.39 8.99 -25.13
C GLU A 307 -73.76 8.68 -24.53
N LEU A 308 -73.83 8.08 -23.33
CA LEU A 308 -75.09 7.84 -22.61
C LEU A 308 -75.82 9.15 -22.30
N ARG A 309 -75.11 10.22 -21.91
CA ARG A 309 -75.71 11.56 -21.73
C ARG A 309 -76.25 12.14 -23.03
N LYS A 310 -75.55 11.97 -24.15
CA LYS A 310 -76.04 12.39 -25.49
C LYS A 310 -77.29 11.60 -25.89
N ARG A 311 -77.29 10.28 -25.70
CA ARG A 311 -78.46 9.41 -25.95
C ARG A 311 -79.66 9.85 -25.10
N ILE A 312 -79.49 10.06 -23.80
CA ILE A 312 -80.54 10.57 -22.89
C ILE A 312 -81.03 11.96 -23.33
N GLY A 313 -80.12 12.89 -23.67
CA GLY A 313 -80.48 14.22 -24.15
C GLY A 313 -81.21 14.23 -25.50
N SER A 314 -81.03 13.20 -26.32
CA SER A 314 -81.76 13.00 -27.58
C SER A 314 -83.13 12.31 -27.43
N GLN A 315 -83.41 11.71 -26.27
CA GLN A 315 -84.71 11.12 -25.99
C GLN A 315 -85.72 12.24 -25.69
N VAL A 316 -86.65 12.46 -26.62
CA VAL A 316 -87.77 13.40 -26.42
C VAL A 316 -88.69 12.85 -25.33
N VAL A 317 -88.52 13.33 -24.10
CA VAL A 317 -89.37 12.97 -22.96
C VAL A 317 -90.78 13.53 -23.22
N ASN A 318 -91.68 12.67 -23.71
CA ASN A 318 -93.09 13.01 -23.81
C ASN A 318 -93.64 13.21 -22.40
N VAL A 319 -93.92 14.47 -22.03
CA VAL A 319 -94.43 14.84 -20.70
C VAL A 319 -95.69 14.03 -20.34
N ARG A 320 -96.54 13.72 -21.32
CA ARG A 320 -97.76 12.94 -21.11
C ARG A 320 -97.48 11.48 -20.72
N ASP A 321 -96.40 10.89 -21.22
CA ASP A 321 -96.00 9.52 -20.89
C ASP A 321 -95.20 9.47 -19.58
N ALA A 322 -94.42 10.51 -19.28
CA ALA A 322 -93.80 10.70 -17.97
C ALA A 322 -94.85 10.86 -16.86
N GLU A 323 -95.91 11.64 -17.10
CA GLU A 323 -97.07 11.72 -16.19
C GLU A 323 -97.83 10.40 -16.08
N ARG A 324 -98.00 9.67 -17.19
CA ARG A 324 -98.64 8.34 -17.18
C ARG A 324 -97.84 7.36 -16.31
N MET A 325 -96.53 7.26 -16.53
CA MET A 325 -95.65 6.42 -15.69
C MET A 325 -95.65 6.85 -14.23
N LYS A 326 -95.70 8.16 -13.92
CA LYS A 326 -95.85 8.64 -12.54
C LYS A 326 -97.18 8.20 -11.92
N LYS A 327 -98.30 8.30 -12.65
CA LYS A 327 -99.63 7.87 -12.20
C LYS A 327 -99.72 6.35 -12.02
N GLU A 328 -99.03 5.56 -12.86
CA GLU A 328 -98.93 4.10 -12.75
C GLU A 328 -98.02 3.66 -11.59
N PHE A 329 -96.90 4.35 -11.37
CA PHE A 329 -96.04 4.13 -10.19
C PHE A 329 -96.80 4.45 -8.89
N GLN A 330 -97.48 5.60 -8.85
CA GLN A 330 -98.37 5.97 -7.74
C GLN A 330 -99.64 5.10 -7.63
N ALA A 331 -99.92 4.22 -8.60
CA ALA A 331 -100.88 3.14 -8.44
C ALA A 331 -100.23 1.95 -7.75
N MET A 332 -99.10 1.45 -8.26
CA MET A 332 -98.36 0.37 -7.62
C MET A 332 -97.97 0.68 -6.17
N GLU A 333 -97.59 1.91 -5.82
CA GLU A 333 -97.34 2.32 -4.42
C GLU A 333 -98.59 2.16 -3.53
N ARG A 334 -99.78 2.44 -4.05
CA ARG A 334 -101.05 2.24 -3.33
C ARG A 334 -101.45 0.77 -3.27
N ASP A 335 -101.29 0.04 -4.36
CA ASP A 335 -101.61 -1.39 -4.44
C ASP A 335 -100.70 -2.20 -3.49
N ILE A 336 -99.43 -1.79 -3.34
CA ILE A 336 -98.50 -2.32 -2.33
C ILE A 336 -98.97 -1.98 -0.92
N ALA A 337 -99.33 -0.71 -0.62
CA ALA A 337 -99.80 -0.32 0.71
C ALA A 337 -101.12 -1.02 1.09
N GLU A 338 -102.03 -1.25 0.14
CA GLU A 338 -103.26 -2.02 0.36
C GLU A 338 -102.96 -3.50 0.59
N ALA A 339 -102.01 -4.09 -0.15
CA ALA A 339 -101.54 -5.45 0.09
C ALA A 339 -100.84 -5.61 1.45
N GLU A 340 -100.07 -4.61 1.91
CA GLU A 340 -99.45 -4.58 3.24
C GLU A 340 -100.50 -4.46 4.35
N LEU A 341 -101.52 -3.61 4.19
CA LEU A 341 -102.66 -3.53 5.13
C LEU A 341 -103.46 -4.84 5.18
N GLY A 342 -103.73 -5.46 4.02
CA GLY A 342 -104.38 -6.77 3.93
C GLY A 342 -103.56 -7.88 4.59
N ARG A 343 -102.23 -7.87 4.41
CA ARG A 343 -101.30 -8.76 5.09
C ARG A 343 -101.36 -8.58 6.61
N ASN A 344 -101.31 -7.35 7.10
CA ASN A 344 -101.39 -7.04 8.54
C ASN A 344 -102.71 -7.54 9.15
N ALA A 345 -103.84 -7.33 8.47
CA ALA A 345 -105.16 -7.76 8.96
C ALA A 345 -105.39 -9.29 8.88
N LEU A 346 -104.60 -10.01 8.07
CA LEU A 346 -104.56 -11.48 8.07
C LEU A 346 -103.60 -12.02 9.15
N GLU A 347 -102.49 -11.31 9.40
CA GLU A 347 -101.55 -11.61 10.47
C GLU A 347 -102.21 -11.44 11.86
N GLU A 348 -102.94 -10.35 12.09
CA GLU A 348 -103.75 -10.12 13.30
C GLU A 348 -104.76 -11.25 13.55
N LYS A 349 -105.46 -11.72 12.51
CA LYS A 349 -106.38 -12.87 12.59
C LYS A 349 -105.66 -14.20 12.86
N SER A 350 -104.40 -14.36 12.45
CA SER A 350 -103.60 -15.50 12.88
C SER A 350 -103.38 -15.41 14.39
N TRP A 351 -102.90 -14.27 14.90
CA TRP A 351 -102.68 -14.08 16.34
C TRP A 351 -103.97 -14.30 17.17
N GLU A 352 -105.15 -13.91 16.68
CA GLU A 352 -106.43 -14.22 17.32
C GLU A 352 -106.72 -15.73 17.35
N LEU A 353 -106.57 -16.42 16.21
CA LEU A 353 -106.82 -17.87 16.09
C LEU A 353 -105.79 -18.71 16.87
N ASP A 354 -104.53 -18.32 16.81
CA ASP A 354 -103.43 -18.93 17.55
C ASP A 354 -103.68 -18.77 19.06
N ALA A 355 -104.12 -17.60 19.53
CA ALA A 355 -104.54 -17.40 20.92
C ALA A 355 -105.77 -18.23 21.31
N ASP A 356 -106.73 -18.48 20.41
CA ASP A 356 -107.86 -19.36 20.68
C ASP A 356 -107.47 -20.84 20.71
N ILE A 357 -106.54 -21.28 19.86
CA ILE A 357 -105.91 -22.60 19.93
C ILE A 357 -105.19 -22.75 21.27
N ASP A 358 -104.43 -21.73 21.69
CA ASP A 358 -103.72 -21.70 22.98
C ASP A 358 -104.68 -21.76 24.19
N ARG A 359 -105.87 -21.14 24.09
CA ARG A 359 -106.96 -21.28 25.07
C ARG A 359 -107.52 -22.70 25.08
N LYS A 360 -107.84 -23.28 23.92
CA LYS A 360 -108.41 -24.64 23.81
C LYS A 360 -107.41 -25.74 24.16
N GLN A 361 -106.12 -25.54 23.95
CA GLN A 361 -105.09 -26.44 24.42
C GLN A 361 -105.04 -26.45 25.96
N LYS A 362 -105.13 -25.29 26.63
CA LYS A 362 -105.15 -25.22 28.11
C LYS A 362 -106.42 -25.82 28.71
N GLU A 363 -107.57 -25.69 28.06
CA GLU A 363 -108.79 -26.44 28.42
C GLU A 363 -108.56 -27.96 28.32
N LEU A 364 -107.95 -28.44 27.23
CA LEU A 364 -107.61 -29.85 27.01
C LEU A 364 -106.59 -30.38 28.02
N GLU A 365 -105.53 -29.62 28.31
CA GLU A 365 -104.51 -29.95 29.31
C GLU A 365 -105.15 -30.07 30.70
N SER A 366 -106.02 -29.14 31.09
CA SER A 366 -106.75 -29.23 32.36
C SER A 366 -107.68 -30.45 32.44
N LEU A 367 -108.38 -30.80 31.35
CA LEU A 367 -109.21 -32.01 31.29
C LEU A 367 -108.35 -33.30 31.39
N VAL A 368 -107.16 -33.30 30.78
CA VAL A 368 -106.18 -34.39 30.88
C VAL A 368 -105.57 -34.47 32.29
N GLU A 369 -105.30 -33.34 32.96
CA GLU A 369 -104.89 -33.32 34.37
C GLU A 369 -105.98 -33.86 35.30
N GLN A 370 -107.24 -33.47 35.10
CA GLN A 370 -108.39 -33.98 35.86
C GLN A 370 -108.55 -35.50 35.68
N ALA A 371 -108.46 -36.01 34.46
CA ALA A 371 -108.48 -37.45 34.18
C ALA A 371 -107.29 -38.18 34.83
N ASN A 372 -106.08 -37.64 34.71
CA ASN A 372 -104.88 -38.21 35.34
C ASN A 372 -104.95 -38.17 36.87
N HIS A 373 -105.57 -37.16 37.47
CA HIS A 373 -105.79 -37.09 38.91
C HIS A 373 -106.79 -38.16 39.38
N ALA A 374 -107.89 -38.35 38.66
CA ALA A 374 -108.86 -39.40 38.94
C ALA A 374 -108.24 -40.82 38.83
N ILE A 375 -107.35 -41.04 37.85
CA ILE A 375 -106.60 -42.30 37.69
C ILE A 375 -105.59 -42.52 38.84
N ARG A 376 -104.96 -41.46 39.35
CA ARG A 376 -103.94 -41.55 40.41
C ARG A 376 -104.50 -41.61 41.84
N ASN A 377 -105.73 -41.17 42.08
CA ASN A 377 -106.39 -41.19 43.40
C ASN A 377 -107.70 -42.02 43.41
N PRO A 378 -107.64 -43.36 43.20
CA PRO A 378 -108.83 -44.22 43.05
C PRO A 378 -109.68 -44.41 44.32
N HIS A 379 -109.32 -43.81 45.46
CA HIS A 379 -110.00 -44.01 46.75
C HIS A 379 -111.07 -42.96 47.12
N LYS A 380 -111.36 -41.97 46.25
CA LYS A 380 -112.46 -41.01 46.44
C LYS A 380 -113.15 -40.59 45.14
N ASN A 381 -113.74 -41.54 44.40
CA ASN A 381 -114.80 -41.19 43.42
C ASN A 381 -115.70 -42.38 43.06
N GLU A 382 -116.98 -42.30 43.40
CA GLU A 382 -117.99 -43.34 43.12
C GLU A 382 -118.63 -43.17 41.73
N ASP A 383 -117.84 -43.26 40.65
CA ASP A 383 -118.42 -43.35 39.29
C ASP A 383 -117.58 -44.14 38.27
N LEU A 384 -116.82 -45.14 38.75
CA LEU A 384 -115.96 -46.03 37.95
C LEU A 384 -116.72 -46.92 36.94
N ASN A 385 -118.05 -46.83 36.87
CA ASN A 385 -118.92 -47.76 36.14
C ASN A 385 -119.42 -47.24 34.77
N LYS A 386 -118.93 -46.07 34.31
CA LYS A 386 -119.32 -45.49 32.99
C LYS A 386 -118.28 -45.66 31.88
N PHE A 387 -116.99 -45.74 32.21
CA PHE A 387 -115.91 -45.82 31.20
C PHE A 387 -115.74 -47.21 30.57
N TYR A 388 -116.27 -48.27 31.18
CA TYR A 388 -116.11 -49.65 30.68
C TYR A 388 -116.97 -50.01 29.44
N LEU A 389 -117.83 -49.10 28.96
CA LEU A 389 -118.74 -49.34 27.83
C LEU A 389 -118.40 -48.57 26.53
N LEU A 390 -117.57 -47.53 26.58
CA LEU A 390 -117.15 -46.81 25.36
C LEU A 390 -115.91 -47.43 24.68
N GLY A 391 -115.15 -48.28 25.38
CA GLY A 391 -114.00 -49.02 24.82
C GLY A 391 -114.35 -50.14 23.82
N LYS A 392 -115.58 -50.18 23.28
CA LYS A 392 -116.05 -51.25 22.38
C LYS A 392 -116.79 -50.79 21.12
N LEU A 393 -116.78 -49.49 20.82
CA LEU A 393 -117.27 -48.91 19.55
C LEU A 393 -116.13 -48.58 18.57
N CYS A 394 -114.94 -49.14 18.79
CA CYS A 394 -113.74 -48.88 17.99
C CYS A 394 -113.28 -50.12 17.19
N GLN A 395 -114.12 -50.60 16.26
CA GLN A 395 -113.68 -51.25 15.00
C GLN A 395 -114.86 -51.64 14.08
N LEU A 396 -114.62 -51.51 12.77
CA LEU A 396 -115.40 -51.97 11.60
C LEU A 396 -116.67 -51.19 11.23
N CYS A 397 -116.76 -50.88 9.91
CA CYS A 397 -117.75 -50.05 9.19
C CYS A 397 -117.71 -48.54 9.52
N ASP A 398 -117.22 -47.63 8.68
CA ASP A 398 -116.66 -47.72 7.32
C ASP A 398 -117.57 -48.30 6.21
N THR A 399 -118.61 -47.55 5.79
CA THR A 399 -119.25 -47.70 4.46
C THR A 399 -120.21 -46.55 4.06
N GLY A 400 -119.69 -45.50 3.41
CA GLY A 400 -120.50 -44.64 2.50
C GLY A 400 -121.50 -43.63 3.12
N ARG A 401 -122.20 -42.80 2.34
CA ARG A 401 -122.06 -42.41 0.91
C ARG A 401 -122.82 -41.09 0.62
N TYR A 402 -122.21 -40.16 -0.12
CA TYR A 402 -122.85 -39.17 -1.02
C TYR A 402 -123.70 -38.06 -0.32
N SER A 403 -124.03 -36.91 -0.93
CA SER A 403 -123.87 -36.48 -2.34
C SER A 403 -123.35 -35.04 -2.53
N ALA A 404 -122.46 -34.93 -3.53
CA ALA A 404 -122.45 -33.97 -4.64
C ALA A 404 -123.11 -32.57 -4.54
N THR A 405 -122.36 -31.55 -4.99
CA THR A 405 -122.52 -31.09 -6.38
C THR A 405 -121.19 -30.63 -7.00
N ARG A 406 -121.03 -30.77 -8.32
CA ARG A 406 -119.84 -30.30 -9.07
C ARG A 406 -120.15 -29.00 -9.84
N ARG A 407 -119.18 -28.09 -9.88
CA ARG A 407 -118.89 -27.25 -11.07
C ARG A 407 -117.40 -26.87 -11.03
N ALA A 408 -116.47 -27.63 -11.60
CA ALA A 408 -116.24 -27.90 -13.03
C ALA A 408 -115.67 -26.69 -13.79
N VAL A 409 -114.34 -26.56 -13.77
CA VAL A 409 -113.49 -26.01 -14.84
C VAL A 409 -112.36 -27.02 -15.07
N ARG A 410 -111.85 -27.15 -16.32
CA ARG A 410 -110.83 -28.13 -16.71
C ARG A 410 -109.40 -27.54 -16.66
N PRO A 411 -108.36 -28.38 -16.52
CA PRO A 411 -106.96 -27.99 -16.73
C PRO A 411 -106.49 -28.16 -18.18
N SER A 412 -105.33 -27.57 -18.47
CA SER A 412 -104.31 -28.01 -19.44
C SER A 412 -102.96 -27.74 -18.71
N SER A 413 -101.97 -28.64 -18.57
CA SER A 413 -101.38 -29.61 -19.52
C SER A 413 -100.77 -28.87 -20.72
N ALA A 414 -99.53 -29.09 -21.19
CA ALA A 414 -98.30 -29.68 -20.65
C ALA A 414 -97.14 -29.12 -21.53
N GLU A 415 -95.84 -29.42 -21.42
CA GLU A 415 -94.98 -30.30 -20.60
C GLU A 415 -93.65 -29.49 -20.41
N GLY A 416 -92.61 -29.87 -19.68
CA GLY A 416 -92.29 -31.15 -19.08
C GLY A 416 -91.14 -31.09 -18.08
N ARG A 417 -90.88 -32.25 -17.45
CA ARG A 417 -89.70 -32.55 -16.61
C ARG A 417 -88.60 -33.15 -17.53
N THR A 418 -87.34 -33.35 -17.16
CA THR A 418 -86.79 -33.85 -15.87
C THR A 418 -85.36 -33.39 -15.57
N TRP A 419 -84.95 -33.62 -14.32
CA TRP A 419 -83.56 -33.75 -13.84
C TRP A 419 -82.93 -35.06 -14.40
N THR A 420 -81.61 -35.37 -14.34
CA THR A 420 -80.40 -34.68 -13.81
C THR A 420 -79.15 -35.20 -14.54
N ASP A 421 -78.03 -34.46 -14.47
CA ASP A 421 -76.63 -34.92 -14.55
C ASP A 421 -76.11 -35.51 -15.90
N GLU A 422 -74.81 -35.47 -16.23
CA GLU A 422 -73.61 -35.14 -15.43
C GLU A 422 -72.50 -34.40 -16.24
N LEU A 423 -71.49 -33.88 -15.50
CA LEU A 423 -70.13 -33.45 -15.92
C LEU A 423 -69.88 -32.19 -16.80
N THR A 424 -69.33 -31.16 -16.13
CA THR A 424 -68.28 -30.20 -16.60
C THR A 424 -68.63 -29.14 -17.68
N HIS A 425 -68.03 -27.94 -17.70
CA HIS A 425 -66.83 -27.43 -17.00
C HIS A 425 -66.92 -25.90 -16.67
N SER A 426 -66.02 -25.39 -15.81
CA SER A 426 -65.64 -23.97 -15.58
C SER A 426 -66.66 -22.90 -15.11
N GLY A 427 -66.66 -22.60 -13.80
CA GLY A 427 -66.07 -21.37 -13.23
C GLY A 427 -66.75 -19.98 -13.29
N GLN A 428 -67.22 -19.48 -12.12
CA GLN A 428 -67.06 -18.10 -11.60
C GLN A 428 -66.95 -18.18 -10.06
N ARG A 429 -66.15 -17.41 -9.30
CA ARG A 429 -65.89 -15.95 -9.21
C ARG A 429 -67.03 -15.08 -8.66
N LYS A 430 -67.23 -15.11 -7.33
CA LYS A 430 -67.57 -13.99 -6.40
C LYS A 430 -67.71 -14.58 -4.97
N VAL A 431 -67.20 -14.03 -3.86
CA VAL A 431 -67.19 -12.66 -3.30
C VAL A 431 -68.61 -12.15 -3.02
N GLY A 432 -69.10 -12.06 -1.77
CA GLY A 432 -68.51 -12.35 -0.45
C GLY A 432 -69.19 -11.52 0.65
N ARG A 433 -68.75 -11.64 1.92
CA ARG A 433 -69.37 -11.04 3.15
C ARG A 433 -70.67 -11.76 3.59
N ARG A 434 -71.05 -11.82 4.87
CA ARG A 434 -70.47 -11.32 6.15
C ARG A 434 -71.14 -12.08 7.31
N PHE A 435 -70.42 -12.39 8.39
CA PHE A 435 -70.85 -12.06 9.77
C PHE A 435 -69.67 -12.16 10.76
N VAL A 436 -69.90 -11.85 12.04
CA VAL A 436 -68.91 -11.67 13.12
C VAL A 436 -69.36 -12.42 14.38
N SER A 437 -68.43 -12.67 15.32
CA SER A 437 -68.60 -13.18 16.70
C SER A 437 -68.50 -14.71 16.87
N ALA A 438 -67.98 -15.27 17.98
CA ALA A 438 -67.07 -14.75 19.03
C ALA A 438 -66.58 -15.91 19.95
N LEU A 439 -65.66 -15.59 20.89
CA LEU A 439 -65.33 -16.32 22.14
C LEU A 439 -64.50 -17.64 22.09
N GLY A 440 -63.59 -17.78 23.08
CA GLY A 440 -62.89 -19.02 23.47
C GLY A 440 -61.60 -19.36 22.69
N GLY A 441 -60.47 -19.74 23.31
CA GLY A 441 -60.12 -19.69 24.74
C GLY A 441 -58.87 -20.52 25.12
N SER A 442 -57.81 -19.86 25.62
CA SER A 442 -56.71 -20.39 26.48
C SER A 442 -55.87 -21.64 26.07
N ALA A 443 -54.59 -21.43 25.71
CA ALA A 443 -53.39 -22.11 26.27
C ALA A 443 -52.09 -21.59 25.59
N ARG A 444 -51.25 -20.75 26.20
CA ARG A 444 -50.24 -21.00 27.26
C ARG A 444 -48.98 -21.82 26.86
N ARG A 445 -48.00 -21.14 26.24
CA ARG A 445 -46.55 -21.07 26.59
C ARG A 445 -45.85 -20.15 25.58
N ALA A 446 -45.03 -19.14 25.89
CA ALA A 446 -44.08 -18.87 26.98
C ALA A 446 -42.82 -19.76 26.88
N SER A 447 -41.58 -19.26 26.76
CA SER A 447 -41.07 -17.90 27.07
C SER A 447 -39.78 -17.55 26.30
N THR A 448 -39.51 -16.24 26.12
CA THR A 448 -38.18 -15.53 26.20
C THR A 448 -37.00 -15.96 25.28
N THR A 449 -36.04 -15.09 24.90
CA THR A 449 -35.72 -13.72 25.36
C THR A 449 -35.21 -12.82 24.21
N GLU A 450 -35.05 -11.53 24.53
CA GLU A 450 -34.85 -10.36 23.67
C GLU A 450 -33.56 -10.28 22.84
N LEU A 451 -33.59 -9.36 21.86
CA LEU A 451 -32.44 -8.76 21.21
C LEU A 451 -32.39 -7.24 21.50
N SER A 452 -31.17 -6.71 21.53
CA SER A 452 -30.76 -5.34 21.87
C SER A 452 -31.60 -4.17 21.32
N SER A 453 -31.61 -3.05 22.05
CA SER A 453 -31.28 -1.74 21.45
C SER A 453 -30.73 -0.71 22.45
N GLU A 454 -29.45 -0.38 22.33
CA GLU A 454 -28.80 0.78 22.98
C GLU A 454 -29.38 2.09 22.39
N ARG A 455 -29.66 3.10 23.22
CA ARG A 455 -30.19 4.40 22.72
C ARG A 455 -29.57 5.65 23.36
N ARG A 456 -28.25 5.81 23.21
CA ARG A 456 -27.56 7.04 23.61
C ARG A 456 -27.83 8.19 22.63
N ARG A 457 -28.28 9.33 23.17
CA ARG A 457 -28.30 10.64 22.48
C ARG A 457 -27.10 11.46 22.91
N THR A 458 -26.39 12.08 21.96
CA THR A 458 -25.36 13.10 22.21
C THR A 458 -25.63 14.36 21.38
N LYS A 459 -25.07 15.50 21.81
CA LYS A 459 -25.45 16.86 21.36
C LYS A 459 -24.61 17.35 20.15
N PRO A 460 -25.14 18.28 19.33
CA PRO A 460 -24.35 19.03 18.33
C PRO A 460 -23.60 20.25 18.94
N ARG A 461 -22.81 20.90 18.08
CA ARG A 461 -21.81 21.96 18.35
C ARG A 461 -22.35 23.30 18.89
N PHE A 462 -21.51 23.95 19.70
CA PHE A 462 -21.08 25.35 19.62
C PHE A 462 -19.54 25.37 19.81
N GLY A 463 -18.75 26.39 19.48
CA GLY A 463 -19.02 27.69 18.85
C GLY A 463 -17.82 28.61 19.13
N THR A 464 -17.06 29.01 18.11
CA THR A 464 -15.78 29.73 18.26
C THR A 464 -15.95 31.23 18.49
N SER A 465 -15.23 31.80 19.46
CA SER A 465 -14.99 33.25 19.53
C SER A 465 -13.79 33.62 20.42
N GLN A 466 -12.73 34.17 19.83
CA GLN A 466 -11.82 35.18 20.42
C GLN A 466 -11.22 36.02 19.27
N VAL A 467 -11.17 37.34 19.46
CA VAL A 467 -10.60 38.36 18.56
C VAL A 467 -10.03 39.47 19.48
N PRO A 468 -8.87 40.09 19.17
CA PRO A 468 -8.16 41.05 20.04
C PRO A 468 -8.67 42.51 19.80
N PRO A 469 -8.02 43.63 20.23
CA PRO A 469 -6.62 43.83 20.63
C PRO A 469 -6.20 43.21 21.97
#